data_AF-A0A3L7LU62-F1
#
_entry.id   AF-A0A3L7LU62-F1
#
_cell.length_a   1.000
_cell.length_b   1.000
_cell.length_c   1.000
_cell.angle_alpha   90.00
_cell.angle_beta   90.00
_cell.angle_gamma   90.00
#
_symmetry.space_group_name_H-M   'P 1'
#
loop_
_entity.id
_entity.type
_entity.pdbx_description
1 polymer ?
#
loop_
_entity_poly.entity_id
_entity_poly.type
_entity_poly.pdbx_seq_one_letter_code
_entity_poly.pdbx_strand_id
1 'polypeptide(L)'
;MELHYQQYLALKAKHPHKYARDLAAMAGLSEAELTLSRVGYDVWDRRPDFAILLPALGAVGETKTISRNEYAVHEQVGQYDNVKLQP
;
A
#
# COMPACT_ATOMS: atom_id res chain seq x y z
N MET A 1 4.46 13.81 -11.65
CA MET A 1 4.90 12.43 -11.34
C MET A 1 6.36 12.45 -10.94
N GLU A 2 7.28 12.79 -11.84
CA GLU A 2 8.73 12.80 -11.53
C GLU A 2 9.10 13.66 -10.32
N LEU A 3 8.56 14.89 -10.23
CA LEU A 3 8.81 15.78 -9.09
C LEU A 3 8.37 15.17 -7.74
N HIS A 4 7.21 14.50 -7.70
CA HIS A 4 6.71 13.85 -6.48
C HIS A 4 7.59 12.66 -6.08
N TYR A 5 8.12 11.92 -7.06
CA TYR A 5 9.05 10.83 -6.79
C TYR A 5 10.39 11.32 -6.22
N GLN A 6 10.96 12.41 -6.78
CA GLN A 6 12.17 13.01 -6.24
C GLN A 6 11.96 13.57 -4.82
N GLN A 7 10.81 14.18 -4.57
CA GLN A 7 10.42 14.64 -3.23
C GLN A 7 10.27 13.47 -2.24
N TYR A 8 9.66 12.36 -2.68
CA TYR A 8 9.56 11.11 -1.90
C TYR A 8 10.95 10.60 -1.50
N LEU A 9 11.89 10.52 -2.43
CA LEU A 9 13.25 10.05 -2.16
C LEU A 9 13.96 10.95 -1.14
N ALA A 10 13.85 12.27 -1.29
CA ALA A 10 14.42 13.24 -0.35
C ALA A 10 13.83 13.10 1.06
N LEU A 11 12.50 12.93 1.18
CA LEU A 11 11.83 12.73 2.47
C LEU A 11 12.19 11.38 3.11
N LYS A 12 12.24 10.30 2.32
CA LYS A 12 12.63 8.97 2.78
C LYS A 12 14.07 8.96 3.31
N ALA A 13 15.00 9.65 2.64
CA ALA A 13 16.38 9.77 3.09
C ALA A 13 16.51 10.54 4.41
N LYS A 14 15.71 11.59 4.61
CA LYS A 14 15.68 12.38 5.85
C LYS A 14 14.94 11.70 7.00
N HIS A 15 13.98 10.84 6.69
CA HIS A 15 13.12 10.17 7.67
C HIS A 15 13.03 8.65 7.41
N PRO A 16 14.14 7.90 7.56
CA PRO A 16 14.23 6.50 7.13
C PRO A 16 13.28 5.54 7.87
N HIS A 17 12.77 5.94 9.03
CA HIS A 17 11.86 5.13 9.86
C HIS A 17 10.38 5.52 9.75
N LYS A 18 10.03 6.50 8.89
CA LYS A 18 8.62 6.89 8.68
C LYS A 18 7.95 5.98 7.65
N TYR A 19 6.67 5.70 7.86
CA TYR A 19 5.87 4.92 6.91
C TYR A 19 5.53 5.74 5.66
N ALA A 20 5.20 5.07 4.55
CA ALA A 20 4.84 5.73 3.30
C ALA A 20 3.67 6.72 3.47
N ARG A 21 2.66 6.36 4.26
CA ARG A 21 1.57 7.26 4.68
C ARG A 21 2.07 8.59 5.29
N ASP A 22 3.01 8.52 6.22
CA ASP A 22 3.53 9.71 6.90
C ASP A 22 4.34 10.57 5.92
N LEU A 23 5.13 9.94 5.06
CA LEU A 23 5.90 10.62 4.02
C LEU A 23 4.96 11.29 3.00
N ALA A 24 3.83 10.67 2.68
CA ALA A 24 2.80 11.25 1.81
C ALA A 24 2.20 12.52 2.42
N ALA A 25 1.82 12.46 3.70
CA ALA A 25 1.30 13.61 4.43
C ALA A 25 2.32 14.77 4.49
N MET A 26 3.60 14.47 4.73
CA MET A 26 4.69 15.46 4.71
C MET A 26 4.91 16.08 3.32
N ALA A 27 4.61 15.33 2.25
CA ALA A 27 4.68 15.81 0.87
C ALA A 27 3.42 16.59 0.44
N GLY A 28 2.37 16.64 1.27
CA GLY A 28 1.08 17.22 0.90
C GLY A 28 0.28 16.37 -0.08
N LEU A 29 0.50 15.05 -0.08
CA LEU A 29 -0.12 14.08 -0.99
C LEU A 29 -0.94 13.06 -0.19
N SER A 30 -1.93 12.44 -0.84
CA SER A 30 -2.47 11.16 -0.37
C SER A 30 -1.44 10.03 -0.55
N GLU A 31 -1.56 8.97 0.23
CA GLU A 31 -0.69 7.79 0.09
C GLU A 31 -0.86 7.11 -1.28
N ALA A 32 -2.06 7.18 -1.87
CA ALA A 32 -2.34 6.69 -3.21
C ALA A 32 -1.59 7.50 -4.29
N GLU A 33 -1.59 8.83 -4.20
CA GLU A 33 -0.83 9.69 -5.11
C GLU A 33 0.68 9.49 -4.97
N LEU A 34 1.18 9.32 -3.73
CA LEU A 34 2.57 8.97 -3.49
C LEU A 34 2.91 7.62 -4.14
N THR A 35 2.04 6.62 -4.01
CA THR A 35 2.20 5.30 -4.63
C THR A 35 2.20 5.39 -6.15
N LEU A 36 1.29 6.20 -6.73
CA LEU A 36 1.25 6.45 -8.16
C LEU A 36 2.55 7.10 -8.65
N SER A 37 3.11 8.06 -7.91
CA SER A 37 4.38 8.71 -8.28
C SER A 37 5.57 7.75 -8.41
N ARG A 38 5.49 6.57 -7.79
CA ARG A 38 6.53 5.54 -7.80
C ARG A 38 6.37 4.51 -8.93
N VAL A 39 5.33 4.64 -9.77
CA VAL A 39 5.14 3.78 -10.94
C VAL A 39 6.31 3.94 -11.91
N GLY A 40 6.83 2.81 -12.38
CA GLY A 40 8.03 2.77 -13.26
C GLY A 40 9.36 2.69 -12.50
N TYR A 41 9.32 2.82 -11.16
CA TYR A 41 10.47 2.63 -10.28
C TYR A 41 10.38 1.32 -9.50
N ASP A 42 9.48 1.28 -8.52
CA ASP A 42 9.28 0.13 -7.62
C ASP A 42 7.78 -0.23 -7.45
N VAL A 43 6.90 0.40 -8.23
CA VAL A 43 5.47 0.13 -8.27
C VAL A 43 5.06 -0.20 -9.71
N TRP A 44 4.16 -1.17 -9.86
CA TRP A 44 3.45 -1.45 -11.11
C TRP A 44 2.05 -0.86 -11.06
N ASP A 45 1.64 -0.13 -12.09
CA ASP A 45 0.25 0.31 -12.21
C ASP A 45 -0.64 -0.91 -12.50
N ARG A 46 -1.53 -1.21 -11.56
CA ARG A 46 -2.50 -2.28 -11.64
C ARG A 46 -3.85 -1.74 -11.18
N ARG A 47 -4.89 -1.97 -11.99
CA ARG A 47 -6.28 -1.82 -11.57
C ARG A 47 -6.80 -3.19 -11.15
N PRO A 48 -6.74 -3.55 -9.86
CA PRO A 48 -7.19 -4.86 -9.44
C PRO A 48 -8.71 -4.96 -9.53
N ASP A 49 -9.19 -6.10 -10.04
CA ASP A 49 -10.53 -6.57 -9.74
C ASP A 49 -10.46 -7.30 -8.40
N PHE A 50 -11.02 -6.71 -7.34
CA PHE A 50 -10.98 -7.30 -6.01
C PHE A 50 -11.81 -8.57 -5.88
N ALA A 51 -12.84 -8.73 -6.71
CA ALA A 51 -13.63 -9.96 -6.74
C ALA A 51 -12.81 -11.15 -7.25
N ILE A 52 -11.75 -10.88 -8.04
CA ILE A 52 -10.79 -11.87 -8.51
C ILE A 52 -9.59 -11.97 -7.58
N LEU A 53 -9.03 -10.82 -7.16
CA LEU A 53 -7.78 -10.76 -6.40
C LEU A 53 -7.92 -11.40 -5.01
N LEU A 54 -8.98 -11.08 -4.26
CA LEU A 54 -9.10 -11.54 -2.87
C LEU A 54 -9.24 -13.06 -2.77
N PRO A 55 -10.07 -13.75 -3.57
CA PRO A 55 -10.07 -15.23 -3.59
C PRO A 55 -8.75 -15.82 -4.07
N ALA A 56 -8.06 -15.20 -5.03
CA ALA A 56 -6.79 -15.70 -5.56
C ALA A 56 -5.65 -15.66 -4.52
N LEU A 57 -5.73 -14.78 -3.51
CA LEU A 57 -4.76 -14.74 -2.42
C LEU A 57 -4.72 -16.02 -1.59
N GLY A 58 -5.79 -16.84 -1.57
CA GLY A 58 -5.77 -18.13 -0.88
C GLY A 58 -4.67 -19.07 -1.41
N ALA A 59 -4.33 -18.99 -2.70
CA ALA A 59 -3.25 -19.79 -3.29
C ALA A 59 -1.84 -19.37 -2.84
N VAL A 60 -1.68 -18.18 -2.25
CA VAL A 60 -0.40 -17.68 -1.72
C VAL A 60 -0.10 -18.30 -0.34
N GLY A 61 -1.11 -18.81 0.37
CA GLY A 61 -0.97 -19.39 1.70
C GLY A 61 -0.92 -18.33 2.81
N GLU A 62 -0.02 -18.50 3.78
CA GLU A 62 0.10 -17.60 4.93
C GLU A 62 0.63 -16.21 4.53
N THR A 63 -0.08 -15.18 4.99
CA THR A 63 0.22 -13.78 4.75
C THR A 63 0.10 -12.98 6.05
N LYS A 64 0.72 -11.80 6.08
CA LYS A 64 0.44 -10.77 7.09
C LYS A 64 -0.45 -9.70 6.46
N THR A 65 -1.69 -9.62 6.91
CA THR A 65 -2.63 -8.56 6.52
C THR A 65 -2.51 -7.39 7.49
N ILE A 66 -2.39 -6.18 6.94
CA ILE A 66 -2.29 -4.94 7.72
C ILE A 66 -3.47 -4.05 7.34
N SER A 67 -4.32 -3.76 8.32
CA SER A 67 -5.44 -2.83 8.21
C SER A 67 -5.23 -1.71 9.22
N ARG A 68 -5.49 -0.45 8.84
CA ARG A 68 -5.26 0.68 9.75
C ARG A 68 -6.20 1.84 9.53
N ASN A 69 -6.31 2.69 10.55
CA ASN A 69 -6.82 4.05 10.46
C ASN A 69 -5.72 5.04 10.91
N GLU A 70 -6.10 6.27 11.26
CA GLU A 70 -5.16 7.28 11.76
C GLU A 70 -4.54 6.93 13.11
N TYR A 71 -5.27 6.18 13.93
CA TYR A 71 -4.97 6.00 15.36
C TYR A 71 -4.54 4.58 15.72
N ALA A 72 -4.90 3.58 14.91
CA ALA A 72 -4.64 2.18 15.18
C ALA A 72 -4.15 1.44 13.94
N VAL A 73 -3.24 0.49 14.17
CA VAL A 73 -2.75 -0.48 13.18
C VAL A 73 -3.12 -1.88 13.68
N HIS A 74 -3.77 -2.65 12.83
CA HIS A 74 -4.14 -4.04 13.09
C HIS A 74 -3.34 -4.95 12.14
N GLU A 75 -2.45 -5.76 12.70
CA GLU A 75 -1.66 -6.75 11.96
C GLU A 75 -2.15 -8.15 12.31
N GLN A 76 -2.55 -8.93 11.30
CA GLN A 76 -3.00 -10.31 11.46
C GLN A 76 -2.17 -11.23 10.56
N VAL A 77 -1.64 -12.30 11.14
CA VAL A 77 -1.06 -13.42 10.37
C VAL A 77 -2.15 -14.46 10.13
N GLY A 78 -2.31 -14.90 8.89
CA GLY A 78 -3.35 -15.86 8.49
C GLY A 78 -3.43 -16.07 6.97
N GLN A 79 -4.50 -16.71 6.50
CA GLN A 79 -4.72 -17.03 5.09
C GLN A 79 -6.04 -16.42 4.59
N TYR A 80 -6.09 -16.08 3.30
CA TYR A 80 -7.30 -15.59 2.64
C TYR A 80 -8.22 -16.75 2.24
N ASP A 81 -8.76 -17.45 3.25
CA ASP A 81 -9.71 -18.56 3.08
C ASP A 81 -11.16 -18.11 3.28
N ASN A 82 -12.11 -18.92 2.80
CA ASN A 82 -13.55 -18.70 2.98
C ASN A 82 -14.03 -17.31 2.53
N VAL A 83 -13.39 -16.73 1.50
CA VAL A 83 -13.74 -15.40 0.98
C VAL A 83 -15.16 -15.42 0.40
N LYS A 84 -16.03 -14.57 0.96
CA LYS A 84 -17.40 -14.34 0.48
C LYS A 84 -17.57 -12.84 0.26
N LEU A 85 -17.70 -12.45 -1.00
CA LEU A 85 -17.94 -11.06 -1.38
C LEU A 85 -19.41 -10.93 -1.78
N GLN A 86 -20.06 -9.87 -1.27
CA GLN A 86 -21.40 -9.50 -1.74
C GLN A 86 -21.25 -8.55 -2.94
N PRO A 87 -22.19 -8.58 -3.90
CA PRO A 87 -22.22 -7.63 -5.01
C PRO A 87 -22.25 -6.16 -4.56
#